data_AF-A0A5N0V1K1-F1
#
_entry.id   AF-A0A5N0V1K1-F1
#
_cell.length_a   1.000
_cell.length_b   1.000
_cell.length_c   1.000
_cell.angle_alpha   90.00
_cell.angle_beta   90.00
_cell.angle_gamma   90.00
#
_symmetry.space_group_name_H-M   'P 1'
#
loop_
_entity.id
_entity.type
_entity.pdbx_description
1 polymer ?
#
loop_
_entity_poly.entity_id
_entity_poly.type
_entity_poly.pdbx_seq_one_letter_code
_entity_poly.pdbx_strand_id
1 'polypeptide(L)'
;MAGHETPRRRRRSTATLERLEAARRRRAEQLERERENERRVDEALEPFAEAAAEIAALERKRDDRVAALKSQLERKLAELEQQKATKSADYERLAADVRAEASARVDGWRQVMATSVQQIRDADVSVSETAEMLGITPREVTTLSRANENRSSAASSSHGRAEEPDGASGAPWPAGDVE
;
A
#
# COMPACT_ATOMS: atom_id res chain seq x y z
N MET A 1 81.22 7.61 -76.79
CA MET A 1 81.07 6.16 -76.56
C MET A 1 81.08 5.90 -75.07
N ALA A 2 80.07 5.18 -74.61
CA ALA A 2 79.81 4.88 -73.22
C ALA A 2 80.80 3.86 -72.65
N GLY A 3 81.27 4.09 -71.44
CA GLY A 3 81.90 3.08 -70.59
C GLY A 3 81.14 3.02 -69.27
N HIS A 4 80.05 2.24 -69.23
CA HIS A 4 79.37 1.93 -67.98
C HIS A 4 80.25 1.00 -67.15
N GLU A 5 80.97 1.54 -66.16
CA GLU A 5 81.58 0.75 -65.10
C GLU A 5 80.47 0.10 -64.27
N THR A 6 80.40 -1.22 -64.33
CA THR A 6 79.51 -2.02 -63.50
C THR A 6 80.05 -2.06 -62.06
N PRO A 7 79.24 -1.72 -61.05
CA PRO A 7 79.71 -1.75 -59.67
C PRO A 7 79.99 -3.18 -59.22
N ARG A 8 81.27 -3.45 -58.89
CA ARG A 8 81.76 -4.71 -58.30
C ARG A 8 80.90 -5.11 -57.09
N ARG A 9 80.19 -6.23 -57.22
CA ARG A 9 79.38 -6.84 -56.15
C ARG A 9 80.31 -7.34 -55.03
N ARG A 10 80.47 -6.58 -53.93
CA ARG A 10 81.21 -6.98 -52.72
C ARG A 10 80.57 -8.25 -52.13
N ARG A 11 81.27 -9.39 -52.23
CA ARG A 11 80.91 -10.63 -51.53
C ARG A 11 81.06 -10.38 -50.02
N ARG A 12 79.95 -10.37 -49.29
CA ARG A 12 79.96 -10.35 -47.82
C ARG A 12 80.69 -11.61 -47.33
N SER A 13 81.58 -11.47 -46.35
CA SER A 13 82.31 -12.60 -45.80
C SER A 13 81.34 -13.55 -45.08
N THR A 14 81.56 -14.85 -45.19
CA THR A 14 80.72 -15.92 -44.61
C THR A 14 80.42 -15.69 -43.13
N ALA A 15 81.41 -15.24 -42.36
CA ALA A 15 81.27 -14.89 -40.94
C ALA A 15 80.23 -13.78 -40.66
N THR A 16 80.02 -12.84 -41.59
CA THR A 16 79.00 -11.78 -41.42
C THR A 16 77.59 -12.31 -41.69
N LEU A 17 77.46 -13.30 -42.59
CA LEU A 17 76.18 -13.96 -42.85
C LEU A 17 75.79 -14.86 -41.68
N GLU A 18 76.73 -15.65 -41.15
CA GLU A 18 76.51 -16.52 -39.98
C GLU A 18 76.06 -15.72 -38.75
N ARG A 19 76.67 -14.55 -38.49
CA ARG A 19 76.23 -13.66 -37.39
C ARG A 19 74.81 -13.13 -37.58
N LEU A 20 74.45 -12.79 -38.82
CA LEU A 20 73.13 -12.26 -39.13
C LEU A 20 72.06 -13.36 -39.06
N GLU A 21 72.39 -14.58 -39.49
CA GLU A 21 71.52 -15.74 -39.32
C GLU A 21 71.35 -16.11 -37.85
N ALA A 22 72.41 -16.08 -37.05
CA ALA A 22 72.33 -16.29 -35.61
C ALA A 22 71.47 -15.22 -34.91
N ALA A 23 71.60 -13.94 -35.29
CA ALA A 23 70.76 -12.86 -34.76
C ALA A 23 69.28 -13.03 -35.15
N ARG A 24 69.00 -13.46 -36.39
CA ARG A 24 67.63 -13.78 -36.83
C ARG A 24 67.03 -14.95 -36.04
N ARG A 25 67.80 -16.02 -35.80
CA ARG A 25 67.35 -17.16 -34.98
C ARG A 25 67.01 -16.75 -33.56
N ARG A 26 67.90 -15.99 -32.89
CA ARG A 26 67.64 -15.49 -31.52
C ARG A 26 66.39 -14.62 -31.43
N ARG A 27 66.18 -13.73 -32.41
CA ARG A 27 64.97 -12.90 -32.44
C ARG A 27 63.71 -13.73 -32.70
N ALA A 28 63.80 -14.75 -33.55
CA ALA A 28 62.69 -15.68 -33.79
C ALA A 28 62.34 -16.48 -32.52
N GLU A 29 63.35 -17.03 -31.83
CA GLU A 29 63.18 -17.74 -30.55
C GLU A 29 62.60 -16.82 -29.45
N GLN A 30 63.02 -15.55 -29.41
CA GLN A 30 62.45 -14.58 -28.48
C GLN A 30 60.96 -14.32 -28.77
N LEU A 31 60.61 -14.07 -30.03
CA LEU A 31 59.21 -13.85 -30.42
C LEU A 31 58.34 -15.09 -30.17
N GLU A 32 58.90 -16.29 -30.32
CA GLU A 32 58.20 -17.53 -30.01
C GLU A 32 57.94 -17.67 -28.51
N ARG A 33 58.93 -17.35 -27.66
CA ARG A 33 58.75 -17.31 -26.20
C ARG A 33 57.74 -16.26 -25.75
N GLU A 34 57.77 -15.07 -26.37
CA GLU A 34 56.79 -14.01 -26.09
C GLU A 34 55.37 -14.48 -26.45
N ARG A 35 55.17 -15.11 -27.62
CA ARG A 35 53.87 -15.69 -28.01
C ARG A 35 53.43 -16.86 -27.14
N GLU A 36 54.35 -17.65 -26.62
CA GLU A 36 54.02 -18.73 -25.69
C GLU A 36 53.64 -18.17 -24.32
N ASN A 37 54.33 -17.13 -23.85
CA ASN A 37 53.97 -16.44 -22.62
C ASN A 37 52.61 -15.74 -22.74
N GLU A 38 52.34 -15.06 -23.86
CA GLU A 38 51.02 -14.46 -24.15
C GLU A 38 49.93 -15.52 -24.10
N ARG A 39 50.12 -16.66 -24.79
CA ARG A 39 49.16 -17.78 -24.74
C ARG A 39 48.93 -18.29 -23.33
N ARG A 40 49.98 -18.47 -22.52
CA ARG A 40 49.85 -18.90 -21.12
C ARG A 40 49.11 -17.88 -20.26
N VAL A 41 49.30 -16.59 -20.51
CA VAL A 41 48.59 -15.53 -19.80
C VAL A 41 47.12 -15.52 -20.21
N ASP A 42 46.82 -15.62 -21.50
CA ASP A 42 45.44 -15.68 -21.99
C ASP A 42 44.69 -16.91 -21.45
N GLU A 43 45.33 -18.09 -21.51
CA GLU A 43 44.81 -19.33 -20.91
C GLU A 43 44.60 -19.20 -19.39
N ALA A 44 45.48 -18.48 -18.69
CA ALA A 44 45.32 -18.23 -17.26
C ALA A 44 44.20 -17.21 -16.96
N LEU A 45 43.92 -16.28 -17.87
CA LEU A 45 42.90 -15.23 -17.69
C LEU A 45 41.48 -15.72 -18.03
N GLU A 46 41.34 -16.72 -18.91
CA GLU A 46 40.04 -17.27 -19.31
C GLU A 46 39.19 -17.73 -18.11
N PRO A 47 39.69 -18.56 -17.17
CA PRO A 47 38.92 -18.94 -15.98
C PRO A 47 38.54 -17.76 -15.08
N PHE A 48 39.35 -16.69 -15.04
CA PHE A 48 39.00 -15.49 -14.27
C PHE A 48 37.86 -14.71 -14.95
N ALA A 49 37.88 -14.61 -16.28
CA ALA A 49 36.81 -13.96 -17.03
C ALA A 49 35.49 -14.72 -16.89
N GLU A 50 35.53 -16.06 -16.95
CA GLU A 50 34.38 -16.92 -16.71
C GLU A 50 33.84 -16.75 -15.28
N ALA A 51 34.70 -16.85 -14.27
CA ALA A 51 34.31 -16.66 -12.87
C ALA A 51 33.70 -15.26 -12.62
N ALA A 52 34.28 -14.21 -13.21
CA ALA A 52 33.74 -12.86 -13.09
C ALA A 52 32.34 -12.74 -13.71
N ALA A 53 32.11 -13.37 -14.87
CA ALA A 53 30.81 -13.39 -15.52
C ALA A 53 29.77 -14.16 -14.69
N GLU A 54 30.16 -15.30 -14.12
CA GLU A 54 29.30 -16.10 -13.24
C GLU A 54 28.92 -15.34 -11.96
N ILE A 55 29.89 -14.71 -11.31
CA ILE A 55 29.65 -13.87 -10.12
C ILE A 55 28.66 -12.76 -10.45
N ALA A 56 28.89 -12.02 -11.54
CA ALA A 56 27.99 -10.94 -11.94
C ALA A 56 26.57 -11.45 -12.25
N ALA A 57 26.44 -12.63 -12.86
CA ALA A 57 25.13 -13.25 -13.10
C ALA A 57 24.42 -13.63 -11.80
N LEU A 58 25.16 -14.19 -10.83
CA LEU A 58 24.64 -14.55 -9.51
C LEU A 58 24.20 -13.31 -8.71
N GLU A 59 24.98 -12.23 -8.75
CA GLU A 59 24.64 -10.96 -8.10
C GLU A 59 23.38 -10.35 -8.67
N ARG A 60 23.24 -10.30 -10.01
CA ARG A 60 21.99 -9.83 -10.64
C ARG A 60 20.80 -10.68 -10.22
N LYS A 61 20.93 -12.01 -10.27
CA LYS A 61 19.85 -12.93 -9.87
C LYS A 61 19.48 -12.76 -8.39
N ARG A 62 20.46 -12.53 -7.51
CA ARG A 62 20.24 -12.21 -6.11
C ARG A 62 19.43 -10.92 -5.98
N ASP A 63 19.87 -9.85 -6.66
CA ASP A 63 19.26 -8.54 -6.56
C ASP A 63 17.84 -8.53 -7.10
N ASP A 64 17.59 -9.19 -8.23
CA ASP A 64 16.25 -9.41 -8.79
C ASP A 64 15.33 -10.15 -7.81
N ARG A 65 15.84 -11.20 -7.17
CA ARG A 65 15.07 -11.96 -6.18
C ARG A 65 14.76 -11.13 -4.94
N VAL A 66 15.72 -10.34 -4.46
CA VAL A 66 15.52 -9.43 -3.33
C VAL A 66 14.48 -8.36 -3.68
N ALA A 67 14.57 -7.76 -4.88
CA ALA A 67 13.61 -6.78 -5.35
C ALA A 67 12.20 -7.36 -5.46
N ALA A 68 12.06 -8.58 -6.01
CA ALA A 68 10.79 -9.27 -6.10
C ALA A 68 10.17 -9.54 -4.71
N LEU A 69 10.97 -10.03 -3.76
CA LEU A 69 10.50 -10.27 -2.39
C LEU A 69 10.11 -8.97 -1.68
N LYS A 70 10.86 -7.89 -1.87
CA LYS A 70 10.50 -6.56 -1.34
C LYS A 70 9.16 -6.08 -1.89
N SER A 71 8.96 -6.14 -3.20
CA SER A 71 7.69 -5.75 -3.82
C SER A 71 6.51 -6.62 -3.34
N GLN A 72 6.73 -7.92 -3.12
CA GLN A 72 5.71 -8.79 -2.53
C GLN A 72 5.36 -8.41 -1.10
N LEU A 73 6.36 -8.08 -0.27
CA LEU A 73 6.15 -7.62 1.10
C LEU A 73 5.38 -6.30 1.14
N GLU A 74 5.77 -5.32 0.33
CA GLU A 74 5.09 -4.03 0.23
C GLU A 74 3.62 -4.19 -0.14
N ARG A 75 3.30 -5.04 -1.14
CA ARG A 75 1.91 -5.33 -1.51
C ARG A 75 1.12 -5.97 -0.37
N LYS A 76 1.70 -6.93 0.33
CA LYS A 76 1.05 -7.59 1.47
C LYS A 76 0.82 -6.62 2.64
N LEU A 77 1.77 -5.71 2.90
CA LEU A 77 1.61 -4.69 3.92
C LEU A 77 0.48 -3.73 3.56
N ALA A 78 0.43 -3.25 2.31
CA ALA A 78 -0.65 -2.39 1.84
C ALA A 78 -2.02 -3.09 1.94
N GLU A 79 -2.10 -4.37 1.57
CA GLU A 79 -3.32 -5.16 1.72
C GLU A 79 -3.76 -5.30 3.18
N LEU A 80 -2.83 -5.59 4.10
CA LEU A 80 -3.13 -5.68 5.53
C LEU A 80 -3.55 -4.34 6.12
N GLU A 81 -2.95 -3.23 5.70
CA GLU A 81 -3.36 -1.89 6.11
C GLU A 81 -4.78 -1.57 5.63
N GLN A 82 -5.11 -1.91 4.39
CA GLN A 82 -6.46 -1.75 3.86
C GLN A 82 -7.48 -2.62 4.63
N GLN A 83 -7.16 -3.89 4.88
CA GLN A 83 -8.02 -4.78 5.66
C GLN A 83 -8.22 -4.27 7.09
N LYS A 84 -7.16 -3.74 7.72
CA LYS A 84 -7.23 -3.13 9.05
C LYS A 84 -8.18 -1.93 9.04
N ALA A 85 -8.03 -1.02 8.06
CA ALA A 85 -8.86 0.16 7.93
C ALA A 85 -10.35 -0.17 7.73
N THR A 86 -10.65 -1.15 6.87
CA THR A 86 -12.03 -1.64 6.67
C THR A 86 -12.60 -2.22 7.95
N LYS A 87 -11.87 -3.12 8.62
CA LYS A 87 -12.33 -3.74 9.87
C LYS A 87 -12.52 -2.72 10.98
N SER A 88 -11.62 -1.74 11.12
CA SER A 88 -11.80 -0.69 12.12
C SER A 88 -13.05 0.14 11.85
N ALA A 89 -13.33 0.48 10.59
CA ALA A 89 -14.55 1.20 10.22
C ALA A 89 -15.82 0.37 10.52
N ASP A 90 -15.78 -0.93 10.25
CA ASP A 90 -16.90 -1.83 10.57
C ASP A 90 -17.14 -1.95 12.08
N TYR A 91 -16.07 -2.03 12.88
CA TYR A 91 -16.20 -2.02 14.35
C TYR A 91 -16.72 -0.68 14.89
N GLU A 92 -16.29 0.44 14.30
CA GLU A 92 -16.80 1.77 14.68
C GLU A 92 -18.30 1.88 14.39
N ARG A 93 -18.75 1.39 13.22
CA ARG A 93 -20.18 1.31 12.87
C ARG A 93 -20.94 0.43 13.86
N LEU A 94 -20.46 -0.79 14.11
CA LEU A 94 -21.11 -1.70 15.05
C LEU A 94 -21.18 -1.10 16.46
N ALA A 95 -20.12 -0.43 16.91
CA ALA A 95 -20.11 0.26 18.20
C ALA A 95 -21.10 1.44 18.23
N ALA A 96 -21.26 2.17 17.13
CA ALA A 96 -22.28 3.22 17.02
C ALA A 96 -23.69 2.62 17.07
N ASP A 97 -23.94 1.53 16.35
CA ASP A 97 -25.24 0.84 16.32
C ASP A 97 -25.61 0.31 17.71
N VAL A 98 -24.68 -0.34 18.41
CA VAL A 98 -24.90 -0.83 19.78
C VAL A 98 -25.20 0.33 20.74
N ARG A 99 -24.50 1.45 20.63
CA ARG A 99 -24.78 2.64 21.45
C ARG A 99 -26.15 3.24 21.14
N ALA A 100 -26.52 3.31 19.86
CA ALA A 100 -27.81 3.82 19.43
C ALA A 100 -28.96 2.92 19.92
N GLU A 101 -28.80 1.60 19.78
CA GLU A 101 -29.77 0.63 20.28
C GLU A 101 -29.90 0.69 21.81
N ALA A 102 -28.78 0.74 22.53
CA ALA A 102 -28.79 0.87 23.98
C ALA A 102 -29.48 2.17 24.41
N SER A 103 -29.20 3.29 23.74
CA SER A 103 -29.87 4.57 24.01
C SER A 103 -31.37 4.49 23.77
N ALA A 104 -31.80 3.93 22.63
CA ALA A 104 -33.20 3.78 22.30
C ALA A 104 -33.94 2.90 23.32
N ARG A 105 -33.31 1.80 23.77
CA ARG A 105 -33.86 0.95 24.83
C ARG A 105 -33.99 1.71 26.15
N VAL A 106 -32.95 2.45 26.56
CA VAL A 106 -32.97 3.28 27.78
C VAL A 106 -34.07 4.33 27.71
N ASP A 107 -34.24 5.00 26.57
CA ASP A 107 -35.29 5.99 26.37
C ASP A 107 -36.69 5.36 26.40
N GLY A 108 -36.84 4.13 25.88
CA GLY A 108 -38.05 3.33 26.03
C GLY A 108 -38.37 3.04 27.50
N TRP A 109 -37.38 2.57 28.28
CA TRP A 109 -37.56 2.32 29.72
C TRP A 109 -37.90 3.59 30.49
N ARG A 110 -37.22 4.71 30.20
CA ARG A 110 -37.52 6.02 30.81
C ARG A 110 -38.94 6.48 30.50
N GLN A 111 -39.43 6.21 29.29
CA GLN A 111 -40.81 6.51 28.93
C GLN A 111 -41.80 5.68 29.74
N VAL A 112 -41.57 4.38 29.88
CA VAL A 112 -42.41 3.51 30.72
C VAL A 112 -42.44 4.03 32.16
N MET A 113 -41.27 4.36 32.73
CA MET A 113 -41.17 4.94 34.07
C MET A 113 -41.94 6.26 34.20
N ALA A 114 -41.82 7.16 33.22
CA ALA A 114 -42.51 8.45 33.21
C ALA A 114 -44.04 8.28 33.18
N THR A 115 -44.54 7.36 32.36
CA THR A 115 -45.97 7.01 32.32
C THR A 115 -46.44 6.41 33.64
N SER A 116 -45.68 5.48 34.22
CA SER A 116 -46.04 4.88 35.51
C SER A 116 -46.05 5.89 36.65
N VAL A 117 -45.08 6.80 36.71
CA VAL A 117 -45.07 7.91 37.69
C VAL A 117 -46.32 8.78 37.51
N GLN A 118 -46.69 9.11 36.27
CA GLN A 118 -47.89 9.90 36.02
C GLN A 118 -49.16 9.18 36.49
N GLN A 119 -49.30 7.89 36.20
CA GLN A 119 -50.46 7.10 36.64
C GLN A 119 -50.56 7.02 38.17
N ILE A 120 -49.44 6.85 38.88
CA ILE A 120 -49.41 6.88 40.35
C ILE A 120 -49.84 8.26 40.88
N ARG A 121 -49.36 9.32 40.21
CA ARG A 121 -49.71 10.70 40.53
C ARG A 121 -51.18 11.03 40.28
N ASP A 122 -51.77 10.47 39.23
CA ASP A 122 -53.19 10.62 38.90
C ASP A 122 -54.10 9.88 39.91
N ALA A 123 -53.53 8.96 40.71
CA ALA A 123 -54.19 8.29 41.84
C ALA A 123 -54.03 9.06 43.18
N ASP A 124 -53.73 10.37 43.11
CA ASP A 124 -53.58 11.28 44.27
C ASP A 124 -52.42 10.95 45.24
N VAL A 125 -51.44 10.14 44.82
CA VAL A 125 -50.23 9.85 45.62
C VAL A 125 -49.25 11.03 45.57
N SER A 126 -48.71 11.42 46.73
CA SER A 126 -47.76 12.54 46.82
C SER A 126 -46.40 12.23 46.18
N VAL A 127 -45.62 13.26 45.83
CA VAL A 127 -44.29 13.09 45.20
C VAL A 127 -43.30 12.37 46.12
N SER A 128 -43.33 12.63 47.42
CA SER A 128 -42.45 11.96 48.40
C SER A 128 -42.81 10.48 48.56
N GLU A 129 -44.11 10.17 48.62
CA GLU A 129 -44.59 8.80 48.74
C GLU A 129 -44.32 7.99 47.46
N THR A 130 -44.50 8.60 46.28
CA THR A 130 -44.14 7.99 44.99
C THR A 130 -42.63 7.72 44.92
N ALA A 131 -41.80 8.64 45.43
CA ALA A 131 -40.35 8.48 45.48
C ALA A 131 -39.92 7.32 46.39
N GLU A 132 -40.54 7.22 47.57
CA GLU A 132 -40.32 6.10 48.51
C GLU A 132 -40.78 4.76 47.92
N MET A 133 -41.97 4.71 47.31
CA MET A 133 -42.51 3.50 46.67
C MET A 133 -41.63 2.97 45.55
N LEU A 134 -41.04 3.86 44.75
CA LEU A 134 -40.23 3.51 43.58
C LEU A 134 -38.73 3.41 43.90
N GLY A 135 -38.31 3.74 45.13
CA GLY A 135 -36.90 3.74 45.52
C GLY A 135 -36.03 4.75 44.75
N ILE A 136 -36.62 5.85 44.29
CA ILE A 136 -35.94 6.91 43.53
C ILE A 136 -36.00 8.23 44.27
N THR A 137 -35.21 9.22 43.84
CA THR A 137 -35.23 10.52 44.50
C THR A 137 -36.49 11.31 44.14
N PRO A 138 -37.02 12.17 45.04
CA PRO A 138 -38.15 13.06 44.71
C PRO A 138 -37.86 13.96 43.49
N ARG A 139 -36.59 14.33 43.31
CA ARG A 139 -36.14 15.09 42.14
C ARG A 139 -36.33 14.29 40.85
N GLU A 140 -35.97 13.01 40.83
CA GLU A 140 -36.18 12.13 39.68
C GLU A 140 -37.67 11.95 39.35
N VAL A 141 -38.53 11.79 40.36
CA VAL A 141 -40.00 11.76 40.18
C VAL A 141 -40.49 13.02 39.46
N THR A 142 -40.06 14.20 39.91
CA THR A 142 -40.45 15.45 39.24
C THR A 142 -39.92 15.58 37.81
N THR A 143 -38.71 15.07 37.54
CA THR A 143 -38.16 15.09 36.17
C THR A 143 -38.90 14.13 35.23
N LEU A 144 -39.29 12.95 35.72
CA LEU A 144 -40.04 11.97 34.95
C LEU A 144 -41.46 12.45 34.65
N SER A 145 -42.14 13.07 35.63
CA SER A 145 -43.47 13.66 35.44
C SER A 145 -43.45 14.78 34.39
N ARG A 146 -42.48 15.72 34.47
CA ARG A 146 -42.31 16.78 33.47
C ARG A 146 -41.93 16.26 32.08
N ALA A 147 -41.10 15.22 32.02
CA ALA A 147 -40.70 14.60 30.76
C ALA A 147 -41.90 14.01 30.01
N ASN A 148 -42.90 13.49 30.74
CA ASN A 148 -44.14 13.00 30.15
C ASN A 148 -45.04 14.15 29.67
N GLU A 149 -45.22 15.19 30.49
CA GLU A 149 -46.02 16.39 30.14
C GLU A 149 -45.50 17.09 28.87
N ASN A 150 -44.19 17.27 28.76
CA ASN A 150 -43.56 17.86 27.58
C ASN A 150 -43.74 17.00 26.32
N ARG A 151 -43.77 15.67 26.46
CA ARG A 151 -43.99 14.75 25.33
C ARG A 151 -45.44 14.75 24.86
N SER A 152 -46.38 14.72 25.80
CA SER A 152 -47.82 14.83 25.49
C SER A 152 -48.12 16.16 24.78
N SER A 153 -47.48 17.25 25.22
CA SER A 153 -47.59 18.56 24.57
C SER A 153 -46.96 18.60 23.17
N ALA A 154 -45.79 17.96 22.97
CA ALA A 154 -45.15 17.87 21.67
C ALA A 154 -45.95 16.99 20.68
N ALA A 155 -46.52 15.86 21.13
CA ALA A 155 -47.35 14.99 20.31
C ALA A 155 -48.68 15.65 19.90
N SER A 156 -49.27 16.49 20.75
CA SER A 156 -50.46 17.27 20.40
C SER A 156 -50.17 18.40 19.39
N SER A 157 -48.92 18.88 19.29
CA SER A 157 -48.55 19.94 18.35
C SER A 157 -48.25 19.45 16.92
N SER A 158 -48.01 18.15 16.70
CA SER A 158 -47.72 17.59 15.38
C SER A 158 -48.94 17.12 14.57
N HIS A 159 -50.16 17.23 15.12
CA HIS A 159 -51.40 16.77 14.47
C HIS A 159 -52.19 17.88 13.75
N GLY A 160 -51.52 19.01 13.44
CA GLY A 160 -52.15 20.21 12.88
C GLY A 160 -51.53 20.74 11.58
N ARG A 161 -51.01 19.87 10.70
CA ARG A 161 -50.60 20.28 9.34
C ARG A 161 -51.27 19.37 8.31
N ALA A 162 -52.51 19.73 7.97
CA ALA A 162 -53.19 19.20 6.81
C ALA A 162 -52.40 19.58 5.54
N GLU A 163 -52.01 18.58 4.77
CA GLU A 163 -51.53 18.72 3.40
C GLU A 163 -52.70 19.16 2.50
N GLU A 164 -52.53 20.27 1.79
CA GLU A 164 -53.20 20.53 0.51
C GLU A 164 -52.32 19.92 -0.59
N PRO A 165 -52.78 18.89 -1.33
CA PRO A 165 -52.17 18.50 -2.58
C PRO A 165 -52.87 19.26 -3.72
N ASP A 166 -52.25 20.34 -4.22
CA ASP A 166 -52.66 20.94 -5.50
C ASP A 166 -51.85 20.31 -6.63
N GLY A 167 -52.59 19.86 -7.64
CA GLY A 167 -52.11 18.94 -8.65
C GLY A 167 -51.55 19.60 -9.91
N ALA A 168 -50.91 18.72 -10.70
CA ALA A 168 -50.89 18.70 -12.16
C ALA A 168 -50.10 19.77 -12.95
N SER A 169 -49.01 19.30 -13.58
CA SER A 169 -48.62 19.52 -15.00
C SER A 169 -47.10 19.27 -15.09
N GLY A 170 -46.49 18.50 -16.00
CA GLY A 170 -46.92 17.87 -17.24
C GLY A 170 -45.66 17.53 -18.06
N ALA A 171 -45.38 16.25 -18.25
CA ALA A 171 -44.60 15.64 -19.36
C ALA A 171 -43.13 16.12 -19.63
N PRO A 172 -42.46 15.67 -20.71
CA PRO A 172 -41.63 14.45 -20.74
C PRO A 172 -40.15 14.72 -21.17
N TRP A 173 -39.34 13.66 -21.12
CA TRP A 173 -37.93 13.54 -21.55
C TRP A 173 -37.63 14.15 -22.94
N PRO A 174 -36.34 14.47 -23.21
CA PRO A 174 -35.61 13.59 -24.13
C PRO A 174 -34.15 13.31 -23.77
N ALA A 175 -33.69 12.19 -24.32
CA ALA A 175 -32.31 11.71 -24.38
C ALA A 175 -31.36 12.70 -25.08
N GLY A 176 -30.10 12.67 -24.69
CA GLY A 176 -29.00 13.31 -25.39
C GLY A 176 -27.76 12.43 -25.33
N ASP A 177 -27.59 11.61 -26.36
CA ASP A 177 -26.29 11.09 -26.80
C ASP A 177 -25.37 12.27 -27.14
N VAL A 178 -24.13 12.26 -26.66
CA VAL A 178 -23.03 13.02 -27.27
C VAL A 178 -21.76 12.17 -27.18
N GLU A 179 -21.35 11.74 -28.38
CA GLU A 179 -20.04 11.28 -28.90
C GLU A 179 -18.92 10.79 -27.97
#